data_AF-A0A7X0VCJ2-F1
#
_entry.id   AF-A0A7X0VCJ2-F1
#
_cell.length_a   1.000
_cell.length_b   1.000
_cell.length_c   1.000
_cell.angle_alpha   90.00
_cell.angle_beta   90.00
_cell.angle_gamma   90.00
#
_symmetry.space_group_name_H-M   'P 1'
#
loop_
_entity.id
_entity.type
_entity.pdbx_description
1 polymer ?
#
loop_
_entity_poly.entity_id
_entity_poly.type
_entity_poly.pdbx_seq_one_letter_code
_entity_poly.pdbx_strand_id
1 'polypeptide(L)'
;MSDASSDLTPGRARGKVALPENRRSPWWELGRRLLAALAILVGTVLLVYLDRHGYRDGNDPPYFKVNLVDSIYYTTVTLSTTGYGDIAPVAQHARLINAFVITPLRIAFLVLLIGTTLEVLASQGREMFRVARWRKNMGQHVVIVGYGTKGRSAVETLINNGQNREAIVVVDPSASAMSDAHADGLAVVSGDATRREVLRRAGVAEASQVIITTNRDDSNVLATLTVRQLNPDAWIVAAVREQENAPLMKQSGANSVITSSDAVGRLLGLSSLSPTLGSVMEDLLTYGEGLEVAERDLLVTEVGKQPQTLPDQVISVVRDEKVYRYFDPVVTQLARGDRLIVVRPARELPWAPRPGTHGEELANDD
;
A
#
# COMPACT_ATOMS: atom_id res chain seq x y z
N MET A 1 -3.04 -44.60 -39.17
CA MET A 1 -2.95 -43.20 -39.66
C MET A 1 -4.28 -42.56 -39.31
N SER A 2 -4.38 -42.06 -38.08
CA SER A 2 -4.16 -40.66 -37.65
C SER A 2 -5.53 -39.98 -37.55
N ASP A 3 -5.91 -39.24 -36.51
CA ASP A 3 -5.23 -38.86 -35.28
C ASP A 3 -6.36 -38.44 -34.33
N ALA A 4 -6.25 -38.82 -33.07
CA ALA A 4 -7.14 -38.40 -32.02
C ALA A 4 -6.35 -37.42 -31.15
N SER A 5 -6.69 -36.13 -31.20
CA SER A 5 -6.10 -35.13 -30.31
C SER A 5 -7.20 -34.31 -29.63
N SER A 6 -7.69 -34.87 -28.53
CA SER A 6 -8.20 -34.10 -27.40
C SER A 6 -7.01 -33.46 -26.68
N ASP A 7 -6.92 -32.14 -26.65
CA ASP A 7 -5.99 -31.43 -25.78
C ASP A 7 -6.70 -30.27 -25.07
N LEU A 8 -7.34 -30.63 -23.96
CA LEU A 8 -7.74 -29.71 -22.90
C LEU A 8 -6.66 -29.80 -21.81
N THR A 9 -5.78 -28.81 -21.73
CA THR A 9 -4.91 -28.61 -20.56
C THR A 9 -5.43 -27.44 -19.72
N PRO A 10 -6.15 -27.68 -18.61
CA PRO A 10 -6.28 -26.67 -17.58
C PRO A 10 -4.99 -26.67 -16.76
N GLY A 11 -4.14 -25.68 -17.02
CA GLY A 11 -3.00 -25.37 -16.16
C GLY A 11 -3.51 -25.06 -14.74
N ARG A 12 -3.40 -26.06 -13.85
CA ARG A 12 -3.53 -25.90 -12.40
C ARG A 12 -2.72 -24.68 -11.97
N ALA A 13 -3.41 -23.62 -11.55
CA ALA A 13 -2.85 -22.62 -10.67
C ALA A 13 -2.37 -23.35 -9.42
N ARG A 14 -1.09 -23.71 -9.39
CA ARG A 14 -0.41 -24.15 -8.17
C ARG A 14 -0.53 -22.96 -7.22
N GLY A 15 -1.47 -23.06 -6.27
CA GLY A 15 -1.55 -22.13 -5.16
C GLY A 15 -0.14 -21.96 -4.61
N LYS A 16 0.37 -20.73 -4.70
CA LYS A 16 1.65 -20.38 -4.08
C LYS A 16 1.44 -20.61 -2.59
N VAL A 17 1.88 -21.75 -2.09
CA VAL A 17 1.95 -22.01 -0.65
C VAL A 17 3.01 -21.04 -0.14
N ALA A 18 2.56 -19.91 0.37
CA ALA A 18 3.41 -19.01 1.14
C ALA A 18 3.71 -19.76 2.45
N LEU A 19 4.90 -20.37 2.51
CA LEU A 19 5.44 -20.85 3.77
C LEU A 19 5.55 -19.64 4.71
N PRO A 20 5.31 -19.81 6.03
CA PRO A 20 5.49 -18.72 6.98
C PRO A 20 6.91 -18.19 6.84
N GLU A 21 7.03 -16.99 6.29
CA GLU A 21 8.26 -16.26 6.30
C GLU A 21 8.49 -15.93 7.78
N ASN A 22 9.37 -16.69 8.42
CA ASN A 22 9.86 -16.31 9.74
C ASN A 22 10.55 -14.95 9.53
N ARG A 23 9.78 -13.87 9.70
CA ARG A 23 10.29 -12.53 9.93
C ARG A 23 11.12 -12.61 11.20
N ARG A 24 12.39 -13.01 11.04
CA ARG A 24 13.34 -13.09 12.13
C ARG A 24 13.41 -11.69 12.72
N SER A 25 13.22 -11.59 14.03
CA SER A 25 13.24 -10.31 14.73
C SER A 25 14.49 -9.52 14.31
N PRO A 26 14.38 -8.21 14.02
CA PRO A 26 15.53 -7.36 13.72
C PRO A 26 16.67 -7.50 14.74
N TRP A 27 16.32 -7.78 16.01
CA TRP A 27 17.26 -8.05 17.09
C TRP A 27 18.07 -9.35 16.93
N TRP A 28 17.49 -10.38 16.31
CA TRP A 28 18.18 -11.64 16.02
C TRP A 28 19.20 -11.49 14.90
N GLU A 29 18.85 -10.72 13.86
CA GLU A 29 19.77 -10.43 12.77
C GLU A 29 20.94 -9.55 13.25
N LEU A 30 20.64 -8.54 14.08
CA LEU A 30 21.64 -7.72 14.74
C LEU A 30 22.55 -8.57 15.64
N GLY A 31 21.97 -9.46 16.45
CA GLY A 31 22.72 -10.36 17.34
C GLY A 31 23.66 -11.32 16.58
N ARG A 32 23.18 -11.94 15.50
CA ARG A 32 24.01 -12.82 14.64
C ARG A 32 25.18 -12.08 14.01
N ARG A 33 24.94 -10.83 13.54
CA ARG A 33 25.98 -9.99 12.93
C ARG A 33 27.01 -9.55 13.97
N LEU A 34 26.59 -9.12 15.17
CA LEU A 34 27.51 -8.78 16.26
C LEU A 34 28.36 -9.97 16.69
N LEU A 35 27.77 -11.17 16.79
CA LEU A 35 28.51 -12.40 17.07
C LEU A 35 29.54 -12.72 15.98
N ALA A 36 29.20 -12.54 14.70
CA ALA A 36 30.15 -12.72 13.61
C ALA A 36 31.31 -11.70 13.65
N ALA A 37 31.03 -10.42 13.98
CA ALA A 37 32.06 -9.39 14.13
C ALA A 37 32.99 -9.70 15.31
N LEU A 38 32.42 -10.13 16.44
CA LEU A 38 33.17 -10.58 17.60
C LEU A 38 34.01 -11.83 17.29
N ALA A 39 33.48 -12.78 16.53
CA ALA A 39 34.23 -13.96 16.11
C ALA A 39 35.42 -13.60 15.21
N ILE A 40 35.26 -12.64 14.28
CA ILE A 40 36.37 -12.13 13.46
C ILE A 40 37.43 -11.47 14.35
N LEU A 41 37.01 -10.63 15.30
CA LEU A 41 37.91 -9.97 16.24
C LEU A 41 38.71 -11.01 17.05
N VAL A 42 38.01 -11.91 17.74
CA VAL A 42 38.64 -12.95 18.58
C VAL A 42 39.52 -13.88 17.75
N GLY A 43 39.09 -14.28 16.56
CA GLY A 43 39.88 -15.12 15.65
C GLY A 43 41.15 -14.43 15.18
N THR A 44 41.08 -13.13 14.90
CA THR A 44 42.26 -12.34 14.50
C THR A 44 43.22 -12.12 15.67
N VAL A 45 42.69 -11.85 16.88
CA VAL A 45 43.50 -11.76 18.11
C VAL A 45 44.24 -13.07 18.36
N LEU A 46 43.56 -14.21 18.24
CA LEU A 46 44.18 -15.52 18.43
C LEU A 46 45.28 -15.77 17.40
N LEU A 47 45.03 -15.43 16.14
CA LEU A 47 46.01 -15.57 15.05
C LEU A 47 47.26 -14.71 15.30
N VAL A 48 47.10 -13.44 15.71
CA VAL A 48 48.22 -12.56 16.06
C VAL A 48 48.96 -13.06 17.30
N TYR A 49 48.24 -13.54 18.31
CA TYR A 49 48.83 -14.08 19.53
C TYR A 49 49.64 -15.36 19.29
N LEU A 50 49.17 -16.24 18.40
CA LEU A 50 49.91 -17.44 17.99
C LEU A 50 51.16 -17.06 17.17
N ASP A 51 51.05 -16.07 16.30
CA ASP A 51 52.13 -15.58 15.44
C ASP A 51 52.98 -14.45 16.10
N ARG A 52 52.82 -14.21 17.41
CA ARG A 52 53.39 -13.05 18.14
C ARG A 52 54.90 -12.89 18.01
N HIS A 53 55.62 -13.96 17.70
CA HIS A 53 57.07 -13.93 17.47
C HIS A 53 57.47 -13.20 16.18
N GLY A 54 56.54 -13.06 15.23
CA GLY A 54 56.73 -12.31 13.99
C GLY A 54 56.45 -10.81 14.10
N TYR A 55 56.00 -10.33 15.26
CA TYR A 55 55.62 -8.95 15.52
C TYR A 55 56.59 -8.28 16.49
N ARG A 56 56.71 -6.96 16.38
CA ARG A 56 57.53 -6.15 17.27
C ARG A 56 56.79 -4.86 17.60
N ASP A 57 56.78 -4.53 18.88
CA ASP A 57 56.42 -3.20 19.36
C ASP A 57 57.66 -2.29 19.28
N GLY A 58 57.50 -1.12 18.64
CA GLY A 58 58.56 -0.12 18.50
C GLY A 58 58.87 0.66 19.78
N ASN A 59 57.95 0.66 20.76
CA ASN A 59 58.09 1.38 22.03
C ASN A 59 58.74 0.52 23.13
N ASP A 60 58.77 -0.80 22.96
CA ASP A 60 59.33 -1.71 23.94
C ASP A 60 60.81 -2.04 23.69
N PRO A 61 61.57 -2.39 24.76
CA PRO A 61 62.92 -2.90 24.62
C PRO A 61 62.98 -4.14 23.71
N PRO A 62 64.08 -4.39 22.98
CA PRO A 62 64.20 -5.46 21.97
C PRO A 62 63.91 -6.89 22.44
N TYR A 63 63.90 -7.11 23.76
CA TYR A 63 63.69 -8.41 24.40
C TYR A 63 62.25 -8.65 24.84
N PHE A 64 61.41 -7.61 24.81
CA PHE A 64 59.99 -7.73 25.13
C PHE A 64 59.25 -8.34 23.95
N LYS A 65 58.35 -9.27 24.25
CA LYS A 65 57.56 -9.99 23.24
C LYS A 65 56.12 -9.50 23.34
N VAL A 66 55.51 -9.31 22.19
CA VAL A 66 54.08 -8.98 22.07
C VAL A 66 53.26 -9.97 22.91
N ASN A 67 52.57 -9.46 23.92
CA ASN A 67 51.74 -10.23 24.83
C ASN A 67 50.28 -10.31 24.33
N LEU A 68 49.38 -10.91 25.11
CA LEU A 68 47.96 -11.03 24.73
C LEU A 68 47.26 -9.67 24.62
N VAL A 69 47.56 -8.75 25.53
CA VAL A 69 47.01 -7.39 25.53
C VAL A 69 47.46 -6.64 24.28
N ASP A 70 48.76 -6.73 23.95
CA ASP A 70 49.34 -6.13 22.75
C ASP A 70 48.71 -6.70 21.47
N SER A 71 48.39 -8.00 21.47
CA SER A 71 47.72 -8.68 20.36
C SER A 71 46.26 -8.21 20.19
N ILE A 72 45.54 -8.00 21.30
CA ILE A 72 44.18 -7.41 21.30
C ILE A 72 44.23 -5.97 20.78
N TYR A 73 45.19 -5.19 21.26
CA TYR A 73 45.39 -3.80 20.87
C TYR A 73 45.71 -3.68 19.37
N TYR A 74 46.75 -4.38 18.89
CA TYR A 74 47.14 -4.41 17.47
C TYR A 74 45.95 -4.80 16.58
N THR A 75 45.22 -5.86 16.95
CA THR A 75 44.08 -6.35 16.17
C THR A 75 42.96 -5.31 16.09
N THR A 76 42.62 -4.67 17.22
CA THR A 76 41.56 -3.65 17.27
C THR A 76 41.93 -2.44 16.42
N VAL A 77 43.18 -1.96 16.53
CA VAL A 77 43.71 -0.83 15.74
C VAL A 77 43.78 -1.15 14.24
N THR A 78 44.12 -2.40 13.89
CA THR A 78 44.25 -2.85 12.50
C THR A 78 42.90 -3.09 11.85
N LEU A 79 41.97 -3.80 12.52
CA LEU A 79 40.63 -4.08 12.01
C LEU A 79 39.76 -2.82 11.90
N SER A 80 39.96 -1.85 12.79
CA SER A 80 39.31 -0.52 12.71
C SER A 80 39.92 0.40 11.66
N THR A 81 40.94 -0.04 10.92
CA THR A 81 41.71 0.78 9.95
C THR A 81 42.40 2.01 10.52
N THR A 82 42.60 2.08 11.84
CA THR A 82 43.32 3.19 12.49
C THR A 82 44.82 3.12 12.21
N GLY A 83 45.43 1.95 12.42
CA GLY A 83 46.80 1.64 12.01
C GLY A 83 47.89 2.56 12.57
N TYR A 84 47.99 2.72 13.89
CA TYR A 84 49.01 3.58 14.52
C TYR A 84 50.45 3.22 14.15
N GLY A 85 50.74 1.95 13.85
CA GLY A 85 52.04 1.48 13.37
C GLY A 85 53.10 1.30 14.46
N ASP A 86 52.70 1.38 15.73
CA ASP A 86 53.49 1.09 16.92
C ASP A 86 53.84 -0.41 17.05
N ILE A 87 52.89 -1.29 16.78
CA ILE A 87 53.12 -2.73 16.64
C ILE A 87 53.06 -3.11 15.16
N ALA A 88 54.10 -3.77 14.65
CA ALA A 88 54.19 -4.13 13.24
C ALA A 88 54.74 -5.55 13.00
N PRO A 89 54.31 -6.24 11.92
CA PRO A 89 54.87 -7.51 11.50
C PRO A 89 56.28 -7.30 10.89
N VAL A 90 57.29 -7.78 11.59
CA VAL A 90 58.70 -7.69 11.16
C VAL A 90 59.14 -8.92 10.38
N ALA A 91 58.57 -10.08 10.66
CA ALA A 91 58.90 -11.33 9.98
C ALA A 91 58.16 -11.48 8.63
N GLN A 92 58.81 -12.14 7.67
CA GLN A 92 58.25 -12.33 6.32
C GLN A 92 56.93 -13.12 6.33
N HIS A 93 56.81 -14.15 7.17
CA HIS A 93 55.58 -14.92 7.32
C HIS A 93 54.44 -14.07 7.93
N ALA A 94 54.73 -13.26 8.95
CA ALA A 94 53.75 -12.38 9.58
C ALA A 94 53.21 -11.31 8.60
N ARG A 95 54.08 -10.80 7.70
CA ARG A 95 53.66 -9.88 6.63
C ARG A 95 52.72 -10.55 5.63
N LEU A 96 53.00 -11.79 5.23
CA LEU A 96 52.13 -12.56 4.33
C LEU A 96 50.78 -12.86 4.98
N ILE A 97 50.77 -13.24 6.25
CA ILE A 97 49.53 -13.46 7.01
C ILE A 97 48.71 -12.16 7.10
N ASN A 98 49.36 -11.02 7.32
CA ASN A 98 48.66 -9.73 7.33
C ASN A 98 48.05 -9.37 5.96
N ALA A 99 48.78 -9.61 4.88
CA ALA A 99 48.33 -9.32 3.53
C ALA A 99 47.18 -10.24 3.07
N PHE A 100 47.30 -11.55 3.30
CA PHE A 100 46.37 -12.53 2.73
C PHE A 100 45.25 -12.97 3.68
N VAL A 101 45.39 -12.75 5.00
CA VAL A 101 44.39 -13.19 5.99
C VAL A 101 43.81 -12.00 6.74
N ILE A 102 44.64 -11.18 7.38
CA ILE A 102 44.15 -10.07 8.22
C ILE A 102 43.50 -8.97 7.36
N THR A 103 44.02 -8.70 6.17
CA THR A 103 43.44 -7.69 5.27
C THR A 103 42.03 -8.05 4.78
N PRO A 104 41.75 -9.29 4.30
CA PRO A 104 40.38 -9.72 4.04
C PRO A 104 39.48 -9.71 5.28
N LEU A 105 39.97 -10.17 6.44
CA LEU A 105 39.21 -10.13 7.70
C LEU A 105 38.86 -8.69 8.13
N ARG A 106 39.77 -7.74 7.91
CA ARG A 106 39.55 -6.29 8.11
C ARG A 106 38.43 -5.76 7.23
N ILE A 107 38.44 -6.10 5.94
CA ILE A 107 37.37 -5.70 5.02
C ILE A 107 36.03 -6.30 5.47
N ALA A 108 36.00 -7.60 5.82
CA ALA A 108 34.80 -8.26 6.32
C ALA A 108 34.27 -7.62 7.61
N PHE A 109 35.16 -7.29 8.55
CA PHE A 109 34.82 -6.60 9.80
C PHE A 109 34.21 -5.21 9.54
N LEU A 110 34.83 -4.41 8.66
CA LEU A 110 34.31 -3.09 8.31
C LEU A 110 32.96 -3.16 7.59
N VAL A 111 32.78 -4.08 6.63
CA VAL A 111 31.50 -4.28 5.95
C VAL A 111 30.40 -4.66 6.93
N LEU A 112 30.72 -5.51 7.90
CA LEU A 112 29.78 -5.94 8.93
C LEU A 112 29.42 -4.81 9.91
N LEU A 113 30.39 -3.96 10.27
CA LEU A 113 30.19 -2.82 11.16
C LEU A 113 29.43 -1.67 10.46
N ILE A 114 29.91 -1.21 9.30
CA ILE A 114 29.32 -0.12 8.51
C ILE A 114 27.95 -0.54 7.94
N GLY A 115 27.82 -1.80 7.51
CA GLY A 115 26.57 -2.35 7.00
C GLY A 115 25.43 -2.23 8.01
N THR A 116 25.70 -2.35 9.32
CA THR A 116 24.67 -2.19 10.36
C THR A 116 24.22 -0.75 10.53
N THR A 117 25.12 0.24 10.44
CA THR A 117 24.77 1.65 10.62
C THR A 117 24.01 2.18 9.41
N LEU A 118 24.47 1.88 8.19
CA LEU A 118 23.80 2.34 6.98
C LEU A 118 22.42 1.70 6.80
N GLU A 119 22.25 0.41 7.06
CA GLU A 119 20.97 -0.28 6.86
C GLU A 119 19.90 0.20 7.87
N VAL A 120 20.26 0.41 9.14
CA VAL A 120 19.33 0.89 10.18
C VAL A 120 19.03 2.39 10.03
N LEU A 121 20.04 3.24 9.78
CA LEU A 121 19.77 4.68 9.55
C LEU A 121 19.04 4.92 8.23
N ALA A 122 19.38 4.21 7.14
CA ALA A 122 18.71 4.42 5.86
C ALA A 122 17.27 3.87 5.86
N SER A 123 16.99 2.77 6.56
CA SER A 123 15.61 2.25 6.67
C SER A 123 14.73 3.14 7.54
N GLN A 124 15.17 3.51 8.75
CA GLN A 124 14.37 4.35 9.65
C GLN A 124 14.22 5.79 9.16
N GLY A 125 15.29 6.37 8.59
CA GLY A 125 15.25 7.74 8.07
C GLY A 125 14.24 7.88 6.93
N ARG A 126 14.28 6.97 5.94
CA ARG A 126 13.37 7.03 4.78
C ARG A 126 11.91 6.86 5.17
N GLU A 127 11.59 5.96 6.10
CA GLU A 127 10.21 5.79 6.58
C GLU A 127 9.71 7.02 7.34
N MET A 128 10.54 7.61 8.21
CA MET A 128 10.15 8.79 8.97
C MET A 128 9.95 10.01 8.06
N PHE A 129 10.81 10.20 7.05
CA PHE A 129 10.62 11.23 6.02
C PHE A 129 9.37 10.95 5.16
N ARG A 130 9.08 9.68 4.83
CA ARG A 130 7.89 9.29 4.06
C ARG A 130 6.60 9.59 4.84
N VAL A 131 6.53 9.21 6.11
CA VAL A 131 5.36 9.49 6.98
C VAL A 131 5.18 10.99 7.19
N ALA A 132 6.27 11.74 7.41
CA ALA A 132 6.19 13.19 7.58
C ALA A 132 5.73 13.91 6.29
N ARG A 133 6.23 13.47 5.12
CA ARG A 133 5.79 14.00 3.82
C ARG A 133 4.33 13.66 3.54
N TRP A 134 3.93 12.42 3.79
CA TRP A 134 2.54 11.98 3.68
C TRP A 134 1.60 12.82 4.55
N ARG A 135 1.95 13.06 5.82
CA ARG A 135 1.19 13.96 6.71
C ARG A 135 1.09 15.39 6.19
N LYS A 136 2.13 15.90 5.53
CA LYS A 136 2.13 17.25 4.97
C LYS A 136 1.22 17.39 3.74
N ASN A 137 0.97 16.31 3.02
CA ASN A 137 0.17 16.30 1.80
C ASN A 137 -1.26 15.75 2.02
N MET A 138 -1.68 15.53 3.28
CA MET A 138 -2.96 14.89 3.63
C MET A 138 -4.20 15.80 3.55
N GLY A 139 -4.13 16.94 2.87
CA GLY A 139 -5.35 17.74 2.64
C GLY A 139 -6.31 16.99 1.72
N GLN A 140 -7.55 16.73 2.18
CA GLN A 140 -8.63 16.07 1.41
C GLN A 140 -8.33 14.64 0.95
N HIS A 141 -7.90 13.78 1.86
CA HIS A 141 -7.65 12.36 1.61
C HIS A 141 -8.88 11.46 1.89
N VAL A 142 -8.83 10.22 1.44
CA VAL A 142 -9.87 9.19 1.65
C VAL A 142 -9.41 8.20 2.71
N VAL A 143 -10.25 7.94 3.72
CA VAL A 143 -10.01 6.93 4.75
C VAL A 143 -10.86 5.69 4.49
N ILE A 144 -10.22 4.53 4.45
CA ILE A 144 -10.85 3.22 4.26
C ILE A 144 -10.78 2.44 5.56
N VAL A 145 -11.92 2.19 6.18
CA VAL A 145 -12.05 1.42 7.41
C VAL A 145 -12.37 -0.03 7.09
N GLY A 146 -11.38 -0.90 7.28
CA GLY A 146 -11.43 -2.34 7.00
C GLY A 146 -10.94 -2.67 5.59
N TYR A 147 -9.84 -3.42 5.49
CA TYR A 147 -9.18 -3.81 4.24
C TYR A 147 -9.33 -5.31 3.94
N GLY A 148 -10.58 -5.78 4.05
CA GLY A 148 -11.00 -7.08 3.52
C GLY A 148 -11.39 -6.97 2.04
N THR A 149 -12.22 -7.91 1.57
CA THR A 149 -12.71 -7.95 0.19
C THR A 149 -13.36 -6.63 -0.24
N LYS A 150 -14.31 -6.12 0.56
CA LYS A 150 -15.04 -4.88 0.26
C LYS A 150 -14.13 -3.65 0.20
N GLY A 151 -13.24 -3.50 1.18
CA GLY A 151 -12.32 -2.35 1.27
C GLY A 151 -11.28 -2.36 0.15
N ARG A 152 -10.75 -3.53 -0.20
CA ARG A 152 -9.80 -3.68 -1.32
C ARG A 152 -10.44 -3.31 -2.66
N SER A 153 -11.62 -3.85 -2.94
CA SER A 153 -12.36 -3.50 -4.17
C SER A 153 -12.68 -2.01 -4.22
N ALA A 154 -13.09 -1.40 -3.10
CA ALA A 154 -13.32 0.05 -3.05
C ALA A 154 -12.05 0.86 -3.36
N VAL A 155 -10.90 0.46 -2.82
CA VAL A 155 -9.61 1.11 -3.09
C VAL A 155 -9.21 0.97 -4.55
N GLU A 156 -9.35 -0.23 -5.12
CA GLU A 156 -9.07 -0.48 -6.52
C GLU A 156 -9.95 0.39 -7.43
N THR A 157 -11.26 0.46 -7.16
CA THR A 157 -12.18 1.35 -7.88
C THR A 157 -11.73 2.82 -7.77
N LEU A 158 -11.36 3.29 -6.58
CA LEU A 158 -10.90 4.68 -6.41
C LEU A 158 -9.64 4.97 -7.22
N ILE A 159 -8.62 4.10 -7.12
CA ILE A 159 -7.35 4.27 -7.85
C ILE A 159 -7.59 4.27 -9.36
N ASN A 160 -8.42 3.35 -9.83
CA ASN A 160 -8.75 3.23 -11.24
C ASN A 160 -9.53 4.44 -11.76
N ASN A 161 -10.29 5.12 -10.90
CA ASN A 161 -10.97 6.38 -11.21
C ASN A 161 -10.10 7.63 -10.99
N GLY A 162 -8.77 7.47 -10.88
CA GLY A 162 -7.83 8.59 -10.83
C GLY A 162 -7.44 9.04 -9.42
N GLN A 163 -7.93 8.38 -8.36
CA GLN A 163 -7.51 8.71 -7.00
C GLN A 163 -6.06 8.31 -6.76
N ASN A 164 -5.24 9.26 -6.30
CA ASN A 164 -3.85 8.97 -6.00
C ASN A 164 -3.73 8.06 -4.76
N ARG A 165 -2.94 7.00 -4.86
CA ARG A 165 -2.65 6.05 -3.75
C ARG A 165 -2.16 6.76 -2.49
N GLU A 166 -1.38 7.84 -2.65
CA GLU A 166 -0.85 8.61 -1.51
C GLU A 166 -1.95 9.31 -0.71
N ALA A 167 -3.12 9.56 -1.32
CA ALA A 167 -4.29 10.16 -0.71
C ALA A 167 -5.27 9.12 -0.15
N ILE A 168 -4.89 7.85 -0.06
CA ILE A 168 -5.72 6.77 0.50
C ILE A 168 -5.06 6.23 1.77
N VAL A 169 -5.85 6.15 2.83
CA VAL A 169 -5.41 5.72 4.16
C VAL A 169 -6.27 4.57 4.62
N VAL A 170 -5.66 3.44 4.92
CA VAL A 170 -6.35 2.23 5.35
C VAL A 170 -6.27 2.08 6.87
N VAL A 171 -7.37 1.70 7.50
CA VAL A 171 -7.44 1.38 8.94
C VAL A 171 -7.91 -0.06 9.11
N ASP A 172 -7.07 -0.93 9.66
CA ASP A 172 -7.42 -2.32 9.94
C ASP A 172 -6.63 -2.88 11.15
N PRO A 173 -7.25 -3.68 12.04
CA PRO A 173 -6.52 -4.33 13.13
C PRO A 173 -5.74 -5.58 12.70
N SER A 174 -6.05 -6.18 11.54
CA SER A 174 -5.46 -7.44 11.09
C SER A 174 -4.07 -7.27 10.47
N ALA A 175 -3.08 -7.99 10.97
CA ALA A 175 -1.73 -7.99 10.40
C ALA A 175 -1.68 -8.44 8.92
N SER A 176 -2.58 -9.33 8.50
CA SER A 176 -2.65 -9.74 7.09
C SER A 176 -3.13 -8.61 6.20
N ALA A 177 -4.19 -7.91 6.61
CA ALA A 177 -4.74 -6.77 5.90
C ALA A 177 -3.72 -5.62 5.80
N MET A 178 -2.95 -5.39 6.86
CA MET A 178 -1.84 -4.44 6.87
C MET A 178 -0.76 -4.81 5.85
N SER A 179 -0.37 -6.09 5.79
CA SER A 179 0.64 -6.57 4.83
C SER A 179 0.18 -6.39 3.39
N ASP A 180 -1.07 -6.73 3.10
CA ASP A 180 -1.67 -6.60 1.77
C ASP A 180 -1.73 -5.12 1.35
N ALA A 181 -2.27 -4.25 2.22
CA ALA A 181 -2.35 -2.82 1.92
C ALA A 181 -0.97 -2.17 1.70
N HIS A 182 0.06 -2.62 2.44
CA HIS A 182 1.43 -2.18 2.19
C HIS A 182 2.00 -2.68 0.86
N ALA A 183 1.69 -3.91 0.46
CA ALA A 183 2.08 -4.44 -0.84
C ALA A 183 1.40 -3.66 -1.98
N ASP A 184 0.19 -3.16 -1.75
CA ASP A 184 -0.57 -2.30 -2.67
C ASP A 184 -0.09 -0.84 -2.65
N GLY A 185 0.90 -0.51 -1.82
CA GLY A 185 1.53 0.82 -1.75
C GLY A 185 0.72 1.87 -0.99
N LEU A 186 -0.20 1.44 -0.12
CA LEU A 186 -1.09 2.33 0.64
C LEU A 186 -0.49 2.73 2.00
N ALA A 187 -0.93 3.88 2.51
CA ALA A 187 -0.71 4.25 3.91
C ALA A 187 -1.66 3.45 4.80
N VAL A 188 -1.15 2.92 5.91
CA VAL A 188 -1.94 2.04 6.78
C VAL A 188 -1.77 2.40 8.25
N VAL A 189 -2.90 2.48 8.96
CA VAL A 189 -2.99 2.68 10.40
C VAL A 189 -3.52 1.41 11.04
N SER A 190 -2.65 0.74 11.81
CA SER A 190 -3.08 -0.42 12.57
C SER A 190 -3.91 -0.02 13.79
N GLY A 191 -5.10 -0.59 13.90
CA GLY A 191 -5.97 -0.43 15.04
C GLY A 191 -7.44 -0.73 14.76
N ASP A 192 -8.22 -0.82 15.83
CA ASP A 192 -9.67 -0.95 15.78
C ASP A 192 -10.31 0.43 15.54
N ALA A 193 -11.03 0.58 14.42
CA ALA A 193 -11.67 1.82 14.02
C ALA A 193 -12.85 2.26 14.91
N THR A 194 -13.32 1.40 15.83
CA THR A 194 -14.26 1.82 16.88
C THR A 194 -13.61 2.76 17.90
N ARG A 195 -12.27 2.82 17.96
CA ARG A 195 -11.54 3.69 18.88
C ARG A 195 -11.26 5.04 18.22
N ARG A 196 -11.76 6.11 18.85
CA ARG A 196 -11.55 7.50 18.41
C ARG A 196 -10.09 7.85 18.13
N GLU A 197 -9.16 7.35 18.95
CA GLU A 197 -7.72 7.64 18.76
C GLU A 197 -7.19 7.08 17.43
N VAL A 198 -7.62 5.88 17.04
CA VAL A 198 -7.19 5.22 15.80
C VAL A 198 -7.66 6.02 14.59
N LEU A 199 -8.93 6.44 14.59
CA LEU A 199 -9.48 7.30 13.54
C LEU A 199 -8.79 8.68 13.49
N ARG A 200 -8.42 9.25 14.63
CA ARG A 200 -7.65 10.49 14.69
C ARG A 200 -6.25 10.32 14.09
N ARG A 201 -5.56 9.21 14.37
CA ARG A 201 -4.26 8.89 13.75
C ARG A 201 -4.36 8.68 12.24
N ALA A 202 -5.51 8.20 11.77
CA ALA A 202 -5.81 8.03 10.35
C ALA A 202 -6.16 9.33 9.63
N GLY A 203 -6.21 10.49 10.32
CA GLY A 203 -6.46 11.78 9.69
C GLY A 203 -7.94 12.08 9.43
N VAL A 204 -8.88 11.32 10.00
CA VAL A 204 -10.31 11.44 9.73
C VAL A 204 -10.87 12.87 9.86
N ALA A 205 -10.32 13.68 10.77
CA ALA A 205 -10.73 15.07 10.98
C ALA A 205 -10.61 15.96 9.71
N GLU A 206 -9.70 15.62 8.80
CA GLU A 206 -9.41 16.37 7.56
C GLU A 206 -9.74 15.57 6.29
N ALA A 207 -10.26 14.35 6.45
CA ALA A 207 -10.62 13.47 5.34
C ALA A 207 -11.82 14.05 4.56
N SER A 208 -11.73 14.01 3.23
CA SER A 208 -12.85 14.38 2.35
C SER A 208 -13.93 13.30 2.32
N GLN A 209 -13.50 12.03 2.39
CA GLN A 209 -14.37 10.87 2.35
C GLN A 209 -13.90 9.79 3.31
N VAL A 210 -14.87 9.07 3.90
CA VAL A 210 -14.62 7.88 4.70
C VAL A 210 -15.47 6.73 4.20
N ILE A 211 -14.83 5.62 3.85
CA ILE A 211 -15.50 4.38 3.42
C ILE A 211 -15.37 3.34 4.53
N ILE A 212 -16.49 2.83 5.03
CA ILE A 212 -16.54 1.90 6.17
C ILE A 212 -17.03 0.54 5.72
N THR A 213 -16.14 -0.45 5.74
CA THR A 213 -16.32 -1.74 5.07
C THR A 213 -15.99 -2.95 5.93
N THR A 214 -15.98 -2.82 7.26
CA THR A 214 -15.73 -3.97 8.15
C THR A 214 -16.82 -5.04 8.00
N ASN A 215 -16.57 -6.23 8.55
CA ASN A 215 -17.48 -7.36 8.45
C ASN A 215 -18.59 -7.38 9.52
N ARG A 216 -18.58 -6.43 10.45
CA ARG A 216 -19.58 -6.35 11.51
C ARG A 216 -20.32 -5.02 11.48
N ASP A 217 -21.64 -5.08 11.36
CA ASP A 217 -22.49 -3.90 11.27
C ASP A 217 -22.43 -3.05 12.56
N ASP A 218 -22.32 -3.68 13.73
CA ASP A 218 -22.16 -3.00 15.02
C ASP A 218 -20.91 -2.10 15.06
N SER A 219 -19.80 -2.62 14.54
CA SER A 219 -18.51 -1.93 14.45
C SER A 219 -18.56 -0.82 13.41
N ASN A 220 -19.24 -1.05 12.29
CA ASN A 220 -19.46 -0.03 11.26
C ASN A 220 -20.31 1.12 11.78
N VAL A 221 -21.35 0.84 12.57
CA VAL A 221 -22.21 1.87 13.20
C VAL A 221 -21.39 2.73 14.16
N LEU A 222 -20.63 2.10 15.06
CA LEU A 222 -19.80 2.83 16.03
C LEU A 222 -18.67 3.63 15.36
N ALA A 223 -18.03 3.06 14.33
CA ALA A 223 -17.06 3.79 13.52
C ALA A 223 -17.71 4.99 12.82
N THR A 224 -18.89 4.82 12.23
CA THR A 224 -19.65 5.90 11.55
C THR A 224 -19.97 7.04 12.50
N LEU A 225 -20.52 6.74 13.69
CA LEU A 225 -20.78 7.75 14.73
C LEU A 225 -19.52 8.51 15.12
N THR A 226 -18.41 7.78 15.31
CA THR A 226 -17.14 8.38 15.73
C THR A 226 -16.54 9.25 14.63
N VAL A 227 -16.61 8.80 13.37
CA VAL A 227 -16.19 9.57 12.19
C VAL A 227 -17.01 10.85 12.09
N ARG A 228 -18.34 10.77 12.14
CA ARG A 228 -19.21 11.96 12.04
C ARG A 228 -18.96 12.96 13.17
N GLN A 229 -18.62 12.49 14.36
CA GLN A 229 -18.26 13.37 15.48
C GLN A 229 -16.88 14.02 15.31
N LEU A 230 -15.91 13.33 14.72
CA LEU A 230 -14.58 13.86 14.45
C LEU A 230 -14.57 14.83 13.25
N ASN A 231 -15.41 14.54 12.25
CA ASN A 231 -15.52 15.30 11.02
C ASN A 231 -17.01 15.37 10.60
N PRO A 232 -17.70 16.48 10.97
CA PRO A 232 -19.09 16.70 10.61
C PRO A 232 -19.34 16.85 9.11
N ASP A 233 -18.31 17.12 8.31
CA ASP A 233 -18.43 17.46 6.88
C ASP A 233 -17.99 16.30 5.95
N ALA A 234 -17.33 15.26 6.49
CA ALA A 234 -16.89 14.11 5.71
C ALA A 234 -18.06 13.44 4.98
N TRP A 235 -17.83 13.06 3.72
CA TRP A 235 -18.75 12.17 3.02
C TRP A 235 -18.52 10.72 3.45
N ILE A 236 -19.49 10.13 4.15
CA ILE A 236 -19.36 8.79 4.72
C ILE A 236 -20.16 7.79 3.89
N VAL A 237 -19.47 6.80 3.34
CA VAL A 237 -20.06 5.65 2.65
C VAL A 237 -19.86 4.41 3.52
N ALA A 238 -20.95 3.79 3.98
CA ALA A 238 -20.86 2.63 4.85
C ALA A 238 -21.49 1.39 4.19
N ALA A 239 -20.80 0.26 4.29
CA ALA A 239 -21.38 -1.04 3.95
C ALA A 239 -22.11 -1.61 5.18
N VAL A 240 -23.29 -2.18 4.95
CA VAL A 240 -24.01 -3.01 5.91
C VAL A 240 -24.29 -4.37 5.31
N ARG A 241 -24.28 -5.39 6.16
CA ARG A 241 -24.56 -6.76 5.75
C ARG A 241 -26.06 -7.04 5.76
N GLU A 242 -26.75 -6.59 6.80
CA GLU A 242 -28.18 -6.83 6.99
C GLU A 242 -28.98 -5.57 6.64
N GLN A 243 -30.00 -5.71 5.78
CA GLN A 243 -30.81 -4.59 5.28
C GLN A 243 -31.51 -3.81 6.41
N GLU A 244 -31.87 -4.50 7.50
CA GLU A 244 -32.48 -3.91 8.70
C GLU A 244 -31.57 -2.90 9.42
N ASN A 245 -30.25 -2.99 9.25
CA ASN A 245 -29.28 -2.07 9.86
C ASN A 245 -29.06 -0.81 9.03
N ALA A 246 -29.54 -0.75 7.78
CA ALA A 246 -29.32 0.40 6.91
C ALA A 246 -29.89 1.73 7.46
N PRO A 247 -31.11 1.77 8.04
CA PRO A 247 -31.64 2.98 8.66
C PRO A 247 -30.79 3.46 9.86
N LEU A 248 -30.33 2.53 10.71
CA LEU A 248 -29.47 2.84 11.84
C LEU A 248 -28.13 3.42 11.40
N MET A 249 -27.56 2.89 10.33
CA MET A 249 -26.32 3.41 9.74
C MET A 249 -26.48 4.84 9.21
N LYS A 250 -27.60 5.14 8.53
CA LYS A 250 -27.92 6.51 8.10
C LYS A 250 -28.10 7.45 9.30
N GLN A 251 -28.85 7.04 10.32
CA GLN A 251 -29.02 7.82 11.55
C GLN A 251 -27.71 8.08 12.28
N SER A 252 -26.74 7.18 12.14
CA SER A 252 -25.39 7.31 12.69
C SER A 252 -24.53 8.35 11.97
N GLY A 253 -25.01 8.88 10.85
CA GLY A 253 -24.34 9.93 10.08
C GLY A 253 -23.75 9.47 8.75
N ALA A 254 -24.01 8.24 8.28
CA ALA A 254 -23.61 7.83 6.94
C ALA A 254 -24.43 8.60 5.86
N ASN A 255 -23.75 9.15 4.87
CA ASN A 255 -24.40 9.80 3.73
C ASN A 255 -24.97 8.77 2.75
N SER A 256 -24.20 7.71 2.50
CA SER A 256 -24.59 6.61 1.65
C SER A 256 -24.40 5.27 2.37
N VAL A 257 -25.36 4.37 2.20
CA VAL A 257 -25.34 3.04 2.82
C VAL A 257 -25.58 1.99 1.75
N ILE A 258 -24.63 1.06 1.62
CA ILE A 258 -24.67 -0.02 0.64
C ILE A 258 -24.91 -1.34 1.36
N THR A 259 -25.96 -2.06 0.97
CA THR A 259 -26.32 -3.35 1.56
C THR A 259 -25.67 -4.47 0.75
N SER A 260 -24.50 -4.93 1.22
CA SER A 260 -23.62 -5.79 0.42
C SER A 260 -24.24 -7.15 0.11
N SER A 261 -24.97 -7.73 1.08
CA SER A 261 -25.60 -9.05 0.90
C SER A 261 -26.73 -9.00 -0.13
N ASP A 262 -27.56 -7.96 -0.09
CA ASP A 262 -28.66 -7.76 -1.02
C ASP A 262 -28.16 -7.53 -2.45
N ALA A 263 -27.11 -6.71 -2.62
CA ALA A 263 -26.52 -6.44 -3.93
C ALA A 263 -25.98 -7.74 -4.57
N VAL A 264 -25.19 -8.51 -3.82
CA VAL A 264 -24.64 -9.80 -4.29
C VAL A 264 -25.78 -10.81 -4.53
N GLY A 265 -26.76 -10.89 -3.63
CA GLY A 265 -27.89 -11.80 -3.77
C GLY A 265 -28.74 -11.52 -5.02
N ARG A 266 -28.97 -10.23 -5.33
CA ARG A 266 -29.65 -9.83 -6.57
C ARG A 266 -28.84 -10.20 -7.80
N LEU A 267 -27.52 -9.98 -7.79
CA LEU A 267 -26.64 -10.37 -8.89
C LEU A 267 -26.64 -11.89 -9.11
N LEU A 268 -26.56 -12.69 -8.04
CA LEU A 268 -26.66 -14.16 -8.12
C LEU A 268 -28.00 -14.61 -8.71
N GLY A 269 -29.10 -13.98 -8.29
CA GLY A 269 -30.42 -14.26 -8.85
C GLY A 269 -30.51 -13.93 -10.34
N LEU A 270 -29.99 -12.77 -10.75
CA LEU A 270 -29.94 -12.37 -12.16
C LEU A 270 -29.09 -13.33 -13.00
N SER A 271 -27.90 -13.70 -12.53
CA SER A 271 -27.01 -14.65 -13.20
C SER A 271 -27.61 -16.06 -13.30
N SER A 272 -28.40 -16.47 -12.31
CA SER A 272 -29.12 -17.76 -12.35
C SER A 272 -30.26 -17.76 -13.37
N LEU A 273 -30.93 -16.63 -13.59
CA LEU A 273 -31.97 -16.50 -14.60
C LEU A 273 -31.37 -16.38 -16.00
N SER A 274 -30.29 -15.61 -16.14
CA SER A 274 -29.58 -15.39 -17.38
C SER A 274 -28.10 -15.10 -17.08
N PRO A 275 -27.19 -16.05 -17.39
CA PRO A 275 -25.75 -15.83 -17.20
C PRO A 275 -25.24 -14.61 -17.97
N THR A 276 -25.80 -14.36 -19.17
CA THR A 276 -25.47 -13.20 -20.00
C THR A 276 -25.91 -11.87 -19.40
N LEU A 277 -27.02 -11.85 -18.64
CA LEU A 277 -27.43 -10.64 -17.92
C LEU A 277 -26.52 -10.40 -16.72
N GLY A 278 -26.13 -11.48 -16.04
CA GLY A 278 -25.14 -11.44 -14.96
C GLY A 278 -23.82 -10.81 -15.39
N SER A 279 -23.27 -11.26 -16.53
CA SER A 279 -21.99 -10.73 -17.04
C SER A 279 -22.07 -9.24 -17.39
N VAL A 280 -23.17 -8.77 -17.99
CA VAL A 280 -23.35 -7.34 -18.29
C VAL A 280 -23.42 -6.51 -17.00
N MET A 281 -24.10 -7.02 -15.96
CA MET A 281 -24.16 -6.34 -14.68
C MET A 281 -22.80 -6.32 -13.96
N GLU A 282 -21.99 -7.36 -14.15
CA GLU A 282 -20.62 -7.44 -13.61
C GLU A 282 -19.67 -6.45 -14.30
N ASP A 283 -19.75 -6.32 -15.64
CA ASP A 283 -19.04 -5.30 -16.41
C ASP A 283 -19.33 -3.90 -15.83
N LEU A 284 -20.61 -3.55 -15.63
CA LEU A 284 -21.01 -2.21 -15.14
C LEU A 284 -20.52 -1.89 -13.72
N LEU A 285 -20.18 -2.90 -12.91
CA LEU A 285 -19.65 -2.74 -11.56
C LEU A 285 -18.12 -2.74 -11.52
N THR A 286 -17.48 -3.19 -12.59
CA THR A 286 -16.03 -3.41 -12.66
C THR A 286 -15.41 -2.37 -13.57
N TYR A 287 -14.43 -1.64 -13.05
CA TYR A 287 -13.75 -0.64 -13.84
C TYR A 287 -12.91 -1.28 -14.95
N GLY A 288 -12.96 -0.72 -16.16
CA GLY A 288 -12.05 -1.09 -17.26
C GLY A 288 -12.44 -2.37 -18.00
N GLU A 289 -13.58 -2.98 -17.67
CA GLU A 289 -14.07 -4.20 -18.33
C GLU A 289 -15.38 -3.92 -19.08
N GLY A 290 -15.47 -4.37 -20.33
CA GLY A 290 -16.70 -4.33 -21.13
C GLY A 290 -17.37 -2.95 -21.21
N LEU A 291 -18.41 -2.78 -20.39
CA LEU A 291 -19.21 -1.58 -20.22
C LEU A 291 -18.96 -0.94 -18.86
N GLU A 292 -18.78 0.38 -18.83
CA GLU A 292 -18.66 1.14 -17.58
C GLU A 292 -19.79 2.17 -17.45
N VAL A 293 -20.11 2.51 -16.20
CA VAL A 293 -20.99 3.63 -15.86
C VAL A 293 -20.13 4.82 -15.48
N ALA A 294 -20.33 5.95 -16.15
CA ALA A 294 -19.61 7.19 -15.88
C ALA A 294 -20.56 8.36 -15.71
N GLU A 295 -20.13 9.33 -14.91
CA GLU A 295 -20.76 10.64 -14.81
C GLU A 295 -19.96 11.64 -15.63
N ARG A 296 -20.64 12.48 -16.42
CA ARG A 296 -20.01 13.55 -17.20
C ARG A 296 -20.86 14.80 -17.23
N ASP A 297 -20.22 15.94 -17.44
CA ASP A 297 -20.91 17.20 -17.67
C ASP A 297 -21.61 17.23 -19.05
N LEU A 298 -22.67 18.04 -19.14
CA LEU A 298 -23.38 18.30 -20.38
C LEU A 298 -22.56 19.23 -21.30
N LEU A 299 -22.50 18.93 -22.60
CA LEU A 299 -21.86 19.82 -23.58
C LEU A 299 -22.81 20.95 -23.99
N VAL A 300 -22.29 22.13 -24.34
CA VAL A 300 -23.12 23.27 -24.80
C VAL A 300 -23.97 22.88 -26.02
N THR A 301 -23.43 22.04 -26.89
CA THR A 301 -24.10 21.53 -28.09
C THR A 301 -25.24 20.54 -27.80
N GLU A 302 -25.35 20.06 -26.56
CA GLU A 302 -26.34 19.08 -26.11
C GLU A 302 -27.53 19.73 -25.39
N VAL A 303 -27.43 21.01 -25.02
CA VAL A 303 -28.51 21.78 -24.38
C VAL A 303 -29.75 21.83 -25.27
N GLY A 304 -30.93 21.60 -24.68
CA GLY A 304 -32.21 21.56 -25.38
C GLY A 304 -32.51 20.23 -26.10
N LYS A 305 -31.55 19.31 -26.20
CA LYS A 305 -31.78 17.97 -26.75
C LYS A 305 -32.49 17.09 -25.73
N GLN A 306 -33.10 16.00 -26.21
CA GLN A 306 -33.64 14.97 -25.34
C GLN A 306 -32.52 13.99 -24.93
N PRO A 307 -32.49 13.49 -23.69
CA PRO A 307 -31.48 12.52 -23.25
C PRO A 307 -31.33 11.32 -24.19
N GLN A 308 -32.44 10.84 -24.76
CA GLN A 308 -32.52 9.67 -25.65
C GLN A 308 -31.95 9.91 -27.05
N THR A 309 -31.76 11.17 -27.44
CA THR A 309 -31.24 11.55 -28.77
C THR A 309 -29.72 11.71 -28.78
N LEU A 310 -29.09 11.62 -27.60
CA LEU A 310 -27.64 11.69 -27.50
C LEU A 310 -27.01 10.38 -28.02
N PRO A 311 -25.83 10.45 -28.65
CA PRO A 311 -25.13 9.25 -29.10
C PRO A 311 -24.62 8.33 -27.97
N ASP A 312 -24.60 8.81 -26.72
CA ASP A 312 -24.20 8.04 -25.54
C ASP A 312 -25.44 7.39 -24.96
N GLN A 313 -25.28 6.23 -24.33
CA GLN A 313 -26.39 5.59 -23.66
C GLN A 313 -26.66 6.28 -22.31
N VAL A 314 -27.41 7.38 -22.35
CA VAL A 314 -27.82 8.11 -21.14
C VAL A 314 -28.84 7.29 -20.36
N ILE A 315 -28.50 6.96 -19.12
CA ILE A 315 -29.40 6.21 -18.23
C ILE A 315 -30.09 7.12 -17.21
N SER A 316 -29.45 8.23 -16.82
CA SER A 316 -30.01 9.20 -15.89
C SER A 316 -29.40 10.59 -16.08
N VAL A 317 -30.13 11.61 -15.65
CA VAL A 317 -29.72 13.02 -15.63
C VAL A 317 -29.71 13.48 -14.18
N VAL A 318 -28.62 14.10 -13.75
CA VAL A 318 -28.47 14.73 -12.45
C VAL A 318 -28.75 16.22 -12.62
N ARG A 319 -29.81 16.70 -11.97
CA ARG A 319 -30.23 18.11 -11.99
C ARG A 319 -30.48 18.54 -10.54
N ASP A 320 -29.85 19.63 -10.11
CA ASP A 320 -29.93 20.12 -8.72
C ASP A 320 -29.62 19.03 -7.67
N GLU A 321 -28.54 18.26 -7.89
CA GLU A 321 -28.14 17.10 -7.06
C GLU A 321 -29.18 15.96 -6.96
N LYS A 322 -30.22 15.98 -7.78
CA LYS A 322 -31.23 14.90 -7.87
C LYS A 322 -31.04 14.08 -9.13
N VAL A 323 -31.13 12.77 -8.97
CA VAL A 323 -31.03 11.82 -10.09
C VAL A 323 -32.42 11.56 -10.66
N TYR A 324 -32.61 11.94 -11.93
CA TYR A 324 -33.79 11.66 -12.73
C TYR A 324 -33.47 10.60 -13.76
N ARG A 325 -34.39 9.64 -13.97
CA ARG A 325 -34.22 8.62 -15.01
C ARG A 325 -34.37 9.25 -16.39
N TYR A 326 -33.76 8.68 -17.43
CA TYR A 326 -33.83 9.23 -18.79
C TYR A 326 -35.27 9.35 -19.37
N PHE A 327 -36.23 8.64 -18.77
CA PHE A 327 -37.66 8.64 -19.13
C PHE A 327 -38.54 9.42 -18.15
N ASP A 328 -37.94 10.09 -17.17
CA ASP A 328 -38.68 10.90 -16.21
C ASP A 328 -39.29 12.13 -16.91
N PRO A 329 -40.60 12.40 -16.77
CA PRO A 329 -41.25 13.54 -17.41
C PRO A 329 -40.67 14.90 -16.97
N VAL A 330 -39.96 14.97 -15.85
CA VAL A 330 -39.26 16.19 -15.40
C VAL A 330 -38.10 16.56 -16.34
N VAL A 331 -37.54 15.58 -17.06
CA VAL A 331 -36.36 15.75 -17.93
C VAL A 331 -36.71 15.45 -19.38
N THR A 332 -37.63 16.25 -19.93
CA THR A 332 -37.94 16.21 -21.37
C THR A 332 -36.82 16.78 -22.24
N GLN A 333 -36.11 17.79 -21.73
CA GLN A 333 -34.96 18.41 -22.39
C GLN A 333 -33.84 18.65 -21.39
N LEU A 334 -32.61 18.56 -21.90
CA LEU A 334 -31.39 18.84 -21.17
C LEU A 334 -31.22 20.35 -21.00
N ALA A 335 -30.87 20.76 -19.79
CA ALA A 335 -30.64 22.16 -19.42
C ALA A 335 -29.16 22.35 -19.05
N ARG A 336 -28.69 23.60 -19.10
CA ARG A 336 -27.36 23.95 -18.54
C ARG A 336 -27.29 23.53 -17.07
N GLY A 337 -26.10 23.14 -16.63
CA GLY A 337 -25.87 22.61 -15.29
C GLY A 337 -26.28 21.14 -15.09
N ASP A 338 -26.97 20.51 -16.04
CA ASP A 338 -27.24 19.07 -15.96
C ASP A 338 -25.92 18.27 -16.06
N ARG A 339 -25.80 17.23 -15.22
CA ARG A 339 -24.80 16.18 -15.38
C ARG A 339 -25.46 14.90 -15.87
N LEU A 340 -24.76 14.09 -16.65
CA LEU A 340 -25.30 12.89 -17.26
C LEU A 340 -24.63 11.65 -16.67
N ILE A 341 -25.44 10.66 -16.31
CA ILE A 341 -24.97 9.31 -16.01
C ILE A 341 -25.17 8.48 -17.28
N VAL A 342 -24.07 7.97 -17.82
CA VAL A 342 -24.03 7.28 -19.11
C VAL A 342 -23.41 5.89 -18.99
N VAL A 343 -23.81 4.98 -19.87
CA VAL A 343 -23.13 3.70 -20.09
C VAL A 343 -22.30 3.80 -21.36
N ARG A 344 -21.03 3.39 -21.29
CA ARG A 344 -20.08 3.49 -22.41
C ARG A 344 -19.06 2.34 -22.39
N PRO A 345 -18.35 2.09 -23.51
CA PRO A 345 -17.29 1.10 -23.53
C PRO A 345 -16.12 1.53 -22.62
N ALA A 346 -15.56 0.60 -21.84
CA ALA A 346 -14.48 0.87 -20.88
C ALA A 346 -13.09 1.13 -21.51
N ARG A 347 -13.04 1.56 -22.79
CA ARG A 347 -11.80 1.78 -23.56
C ARG A 347 -11.15 3.15 -23.28
N GLU A 348 -11.85 4.06 -22.60
CA GLU A 348 -11.38 5.41 -22.29
C GLU A 348 -11.57 5.72 -20.79
N LEU A 349 -10.71 6.58 -20.24
CA LEU A 349 -10.75 6.98 -18.81
C LEU A 349 -12.13 7.57 -18.45
N PRO A 350 -12.71 7.31 -17.26
CA PRO A 350 -14.08 7.64 -16.84
C PRO A 350 -14.40 9.14 -16.95
N TRP A 351 -13.40 9.98 -16.71
CA TRP A 351 -13.46 11.44 -16.80
C TRP A 351 -13.05 11.99 -18.18
N ALA A 352 -12.63 11.12 -19.11
CA ALA A 352 -12.37 11.55 -20.48
C ALA A 352 -13.69 12.01 -21.09
N PRO A 353 -13.71 13.21 -21.70
CA PRO A 353 -14.81 13.61 -22.55
C PRO A 353 -14.99 12.54 -23.64
N ARG A 354 -16.23 12.34 -24.08
CA ARG A 354 -16.60 11.34 -25.08
C ARG A 354 -15.54 11.22 -26.20
N PRO A 355 -15.25 10.00 -26.69
CA PRO A 355 -14.38 9.80 -27.85
C PRO A 355 -14.72 10.80 -28.97
N GLY A 356 -13.76 11.66 -29.34
CA GLY A 356 -13.93 12.65 -30.42
C GLY A 356 -14.51 14.02 -30.02
N THR A 357 -14.78 14.29 -28.73
CA THR A 357 -15.24 15.60 -28.22
C THR A 357 -14.16 16.39 -27.48
N HIS A 358 -12.89 16.02 -27.68
CA HIS A 358 -11.75 16.70 -27.05
C HIS A 358 -11.72 18.19 -27.45
N GLY A 359 -12.09 19.08 -26.52
CA GLY A 359 -12.05 20.54 -26.72
C GLY A 359 -13.39 21.22 -26.97
N GLU A 360 -14.53 20.53 -26.85
CA GLU A 360 -15.85 21.18 -26.84
C GLU A 360 -16.14 21.91 -25.51
N GLU A 361 -16.86 23.04 -25.57
CA GLU A 361 -17.23 23.82 -24.39
C GLU A 361 -18.30 23.11 -23.54
N LEU A 362 -18.09 23.12 -22.22
CA LEU A 362 -19.01 22.57 -21.21
C LEU A 362 -20.15 23.55 -20.94
N ALA A 363 -21.36 23.02 -20.73
CA ALA A 363 -22.56 23.79 -20.46
C ALA A 363 -22.67 24.18 -18.97
N ASN A 364 -21.74 25.02 -18.50
CA ASN A 364 -21.76 25.56 -17.14
C ASN A 364 -22.89 26.60 -16.96
N ASP A 365 -23.25 26.87 -15.70
CA ASP A 365 -24.36 27.75 -15.28
C ASP A 365 -24.18 29.26 -15.56
N ASP A 366 -23.15 29.68 -16.32
CA ASP A 366 -22.88 31.10 -16.59
C ASP A 366 -23.92 31.79 -17.51
#